data_AF-A0A5S9NH21-F1
#
_entry.id   AF-A0A5S9NH21-F1
#
_cell.length_a   1.000
_cell.length_b   1.000
_cell.length_c   1.000
_cell.angle_alpha   90.00
_cell.angle_beta   90.00
_cell.angle_gamma   90.00
#
_symmetry.space_group_name_H-M   'P 1'
#
loop_
_entity.id
_entity.type
_entity.pdbx_description
1 polymer ?
#
loop_
_entity_poly.entity_id
_entity_poly.type
_entity_poly.pdbx_seq_one_letter_code
_entity_poly.pdbx_strand_id
1 'polypeptide(L)'
;MHTRRARRIRAVRSDEPAEAIAARAAALRPFLGRSGEERRINLRRMLRLERRAARCGVDYDALRHAALRRLLAEAEGPPPVVGATQEHADVRNEKGRHPR
;
A
#
# COMPACT_ATOMS: atom_id res chain seq x y z
N MET A 1 -24.59 37.05 20.49
CA MET A 1 -24.31 36.17 19.34
C MET A 1 -23.03 36.64 18.68
N HIS A 2 -22.00 35.80 18.56
CA HIS A 2 -20.98 35.80 17.49
C HIS A 2 -20.02 34.61 17.73
N THR A 3 -20.35 33.46 17.15
CA THR A 3 -19.42 32.32 17.10
C THR A 3 -18.38 32.61 16.02
N ARG A 4 -17.13 32.85 16.44
CA ARG A 4 -15.97 32.85 15.54
C ARG A 4 -15.86 31.46 14.93
N ARG A 5 -16.39 31.29 13.72
CA ARG A 5 -16.14 30.12 12.86
C ARG A 5 -14.64 30.06 12.60
N ALA A 6 -13.94 29.22 13.36
CA ALA A 6 -12.60 28.78 13.04
C ALA A 6 -12.60 28.21 11.62
N ARG A 7 -12.03 28.96 10.66
CA ARG A 7 -11.74 28.45 9.32
C ARG A 7 -10.79 27.27 9.52
N ARG A 8 -11.32 26.05 9.49
CA ARG A 8 -10.51 24.84 9.34
C ARG A 8 -9.73 25.01 8.05
N ILE A 9 -8.43 25.26 8.17
CA ILE A 9 -7.48 25.13 7.10
C ILE A 9 -7.56 23.66 6.67
N ARG A 10 -8.34 23.35 5.64
CA ARG A 10 -8.20 22.09 4.92
C ARG A 10 -6.81 22.16 4.32
N ALA A 11 -5.86 21.49 4.96
CA ALA A 11 -4.59 21.19 4.35
C ALA A 11 -4.92 20.51 3.02
N VAL A 12 -4.68 21.22 1.93
CA VAL A 12 -4.49 20.61 0.62
C VAL A 12 -3.37 19.62 0.86
N ARG A 13 -3.70 18.34 1.02
CA ARG A 13 -2.70 17.30 0.98
C ARG A 13 -2.16 17.41 -0.44
N SER A 14 -1.00 18.06 -0.61
CA SER A 14 -0.32 18.04 -1.90
C SER A 14 -0.31 16.59 -2.35
N ASP A 15 -0.81 16.31 -3.55
CA ASP A 15 -0.67 15.00 -4.22
C ASP A 15 0.78 14.80 -4.74
N GLU A 16 1.59 15.87 -4.73
CA GLU A 16 3.02 15.88 -5.06
C GLU A 16 3.88 14.77 -4.41
N PRO A 17 3.77 14.46 -3.11
CA PRO A 17 4.55 13.38 -2.52
C PRO A 17 4.08 12.00 -3.02
N ALA A 18 2.78 11.81 -3.32
CA ALA A 18 2.28 10.54 -3.81
C ALA A 18 2.77 10.26 -5.24
N GLU A 19 2.77 11.28 -6.10
CA GLU A 19 3.31 11.20 -7.46
C GLU A 19 4.82 10.99 -7.45
N ALA A 20 5.57 11.71 -6.61
CA ALA A 20 7.01 11.53 -6.47
C ALA A 20 7.37 10.11 -5.98
N ILE A 21 6.59 9.57 -5.03
CA ILE A 21 6.73 8.18 -4.57
C ILE A 21 6.44 7.20 -5.71
N ALA A 22 5.39 7.43 -6.50
CA ALA A 22 5.04 6.57 -7.63
C ALA A 22 6.11 6.58 -8.72
N ALA A 23 6.65 7.76 -9.06
CA ALA A 23 7.75 7.91 -10.02
C ALA A 23 9.01 7.18 -9.54
N ARG A 24 9.35 7.31 -8.25
CA ARG A 24 10.47 6.57 -7.66
C ARG A 24 10.24 5.06 -7.63
N ALA A 25 9.04 4.62 -7.30
CA ALA A 25 8.70 3.20 -7.35
C ALA A 25 8.86 2.65 -8.77
N ALA A 26 8.38 3.37 -9.79
CA ALA A 26 8.53 2.98 -11.19
C ALA A 26 10.01 2.88 -11.60
N ALA A 27 10.85 3.84 -11.20
CA ALA A 27 12.28 3.82 -11.48
C ALA A 27 13.03 2.65 -10.82
N LEU A 28 12.55 2.15 -9.68
CA LEU A 28 13.19 1.04 -8.95
C LEU A 28 12.81 -0.34 -9.50
N ARG A 29 11.61 -0.50 -10.09
CA ARG A 29 11.08 -1.79 -10.55
C ARG A 29 12.03 -2.62 -11.43
N PRO A 30 12.77 -2.05 -12.39
CA PRO A 30 13.69 -2.81 -13.24
C PRO A 30 14.82 -3.52 -12.47
N PHE A 31 15.19 -3.00 -11.29
CA PHE A 31 16.32 -3.50 -10.49
C PHE A 31 15.94 -4.54 -9.45
N LEU A 32 14.65 -4.87 -9.30
CA LEU A 32 14.19 -5.73 -8.21
C LEU A 32 14.31 -7.23 -8.52
N GLY A 33 14.64 -7.60 -9.75
CA GLY A 33 14.64 -8.99 -10.21
C GLY A 33 13.32 -9.39 -10.88
N ARG A 34 13.35 -10.57 -11.51
CA ARG A 34 12.24 -11.05 -12.37
C ARG A 34 11.25 -11.91 -11.60
N SER A 35 11.69 -12.59 -10.54
CA SER A 35 10.80 -13.39 -9.70
C SER A 35 10.19 -12.57 -8.55
N GLY A 36 9.01 -12.97 -8.08
CA GLY A 36 8.37 -12.34 -6.93
C GLY A 36 9.18 -12.51 -5.64
N GLU A 37 9.89 -13.63 -5.50
CA GLU A 37 10.74 -13.90 -4.34
C GLU A 37 12.01 -13.05 -4.33
N GLU A 38 12.74 -12.97 -5.45
CA GLU A 38 13.89 -12.07 -5.61
C GLU A 38 13.50 -10.62 -5.32
N ARG A 39 12.34 -10.19 -5.83
CA ARG A 39 11.78 -8.87 -5.58
C ARG A 39 11.59 -8.61 -4.09
N ARG A 40 10.98 -9.53 -3.35
CA ARG A 40 10.80 -9.40 -1.89
C ARG A 40 12.12 -9.35 -1.14
N ILE A 41 13.07 -10.22 -1.49
CA ILE A 41 14.40 -10.26 -0.85
C ILE A 41 15.14 -8.94 -1.07
N ASN A 42 15.18 -8.44 -2.31
CA ASN A 42 15.84 -7.20 -2.67
C ASN A 42 15.20 -5.98 -1.97
N LEU A 43 13.86 -5.89 -1.96
CA LEU A 43 13.13 -4.82 -1.28
C LEU A 43 13.42 -4.80 0.22
N ARG A 44 13.40 -5.97 0.89
CA ARG A 44 13.74 -6.07 2.31
C ARG A 44 15.18 -5.67 2.59
N ARG A 45 16.13 -6.06 1.73
CA ARG A 45 17.54 -5.67 1.85
C ARG A 45 17.71 -4.15 1.72
N MET A 46 17.11 -3.54 0.70
CA MET A 46 17.18 -2.09 0.49
C MET A 46 16.55 -1.31 1.66
N LEU A 47 15.41 -1.75 2.18
CA LEU A 47 14.77 -1.11 3.34
C LEU A 47 15.63 -1.17 4.60
N ARG A 48 16.38 -2.26 4.81
CA ARG A 48 17.33 -2.36 5.93
C ARG A 48 18.48 -1.36 5.77
N LEU A 49 19.00 -1.19 4.56
CA LEU A 49 20.04 -0.20 4.26
C LEU A 49 19.54 1.23 4.50
N GLU A 50 18.33 1.57 4.03
CA GLU A 50 17.71 2.89 4.28
C GLU A 50 17.52 3.17 5.78
N ARG A 51 17.08 2.17 6.55
CA ARG A 51 16.95 2.33 8.01
C ARG A 51 18.30 2.52 8.69
N ARG A 52 19.36 1.89 8.18
CA ARG A 52 20.71 2.08 8.68
C ARG A 52 21.24 3.47 8.33
N ALA A 53 21.03 3.92 7.10
CA ALA A 53 21.30 5.29 6.64
C ALA A 53 20.64 6.34 7.55
N ALA A 54 19.35 6.15 7.85
CA ALA A 54 18.61 7.01 8.79
C ALA A 54 19.21 7.03 10.20
N ARG A 55 19.70 5.89 10.70
CA ARG A 55 20.33 5.78 12.03
C ARG A 55 21.73 6.40 12.08
N CYS A 56 22.48 6.31 10.99
CA CYS A 56 23.82 6.86 10.88
C CYS A 56 23.82 8.34 10.46
N GLY A 57 22.67 8.90 10.08
CA GLY A 57 22.53 10.29 9.66
C GLY A 57 23.14 10.59 8.28
N VAL A 58 23.34 9.56 7.45
CA VAL A 58 23.98 9.68 6.13
C VAL A 58 23.03 9.13 5.07
N ASP A 59 22.83 9.88 3.97
CA ASP A 59 22.16 9.44 2.74
C ASP A 59 20.76 8.83 2.90
N TYR A 60 20.01 9.21 3.94
CA TYR A 60 18.60 8.81 4.06
C TYR A 60 17.70 9.61 3.13
N ASP A 61 16.98 8.91 2.25
CA ASP A 61 15.97 9.50 1.36
C ASP A 61 14.57 9.02 1.75
N ALA A 62 13.75 9.94 2.27
CA ALA A 62 12.38 9.66 2.70
C ALA A 62 11.47 9.22 1.55
N LEU A 63 11.64 9.77 0.34
CA LEU A 63 10.86 9.39 -0.84
C LEU A 63 11.25 7.98 -1.30
N ARG A 64 12.55 7.68 -1.31
CA ARG A 64 13.06 6.34 -1.61
C ARG A 64 12.55 5.32 -0.59
N HIS A 65 12.60 5.65 0.70
CA HIS A 65 12.06 4.80 1.76
C HIS A 65 10.57 4.50 1.55
N ALA A 66 9.76 5.52 1.26
CA ALA A 66 8.33 5.37 1.01
C ALA A 66 8.05 4.54 -0.26
N ALA A 67 8.79 4.76 -1.34
CA ALA A 67 8.68 3.97 -2.57
C ALA A 67 9.00 2.49 -2.34
N LEU A 68 10.06 2.19 -1.59
CA LEU A 68 10.42 0.81 -1.24
C LEU A 68 9.35 0.12 -0.38
N ARG A 69 8.72 0.84 0.56
CA ARG A 69 7.61 0.30 1.36
C ARG A 69 6.39 -0.01 0.51
N ARG A 70 6.04 0.88 -0.43
CA ARG A 70 4.94 0.65 -1.38
C ARG A 70 5.19 -0.60 -2.22
N LEU A 71 6.39 -0.70 -2.81
CA LEU A 71 6.77 -1.86 -3.63
C LEU A 71 6.78 -3.17 -2.83
N LEU A 72 7.16 -3.13 -1.56
CA LEU A 72 7.12 -4.31 -0.70
C LEU A 72 5.68 -4.75 -0.43
N ALA A 73 4.78 -3.82 -0.13
CA ALA A 73 3.35 -4.12 0.02
C ALA A 73 2.75 -4.69 -1.27
N GLU A 74 3.12 -4.16 -2.45
CA GLU A 74 2.72 -4.70 -3.75
C GLU A 74 3.24 -6.14 -3.96
N ALA A 75 4.46 -6.45 -3.49
CA ALA A 75 5.10 -7.76 -3.66
C ALA A 75 4.66 -8.82 -2.61
N GLU A 76 4.24 -8.38 -1.43
CA GLU A 76 3.67 -9.25 -0.39
C GLU A 76 2.19 -9.57 -0.67
N GLY A 77 1.54 -8.77 -1.53
CA GLY A 77 0.11 -8.87 -1.82
C GLY A 77 -0.73 -8.33 -0.65
N PRO A 78 -2.06 -8.19 -0.83
CA PRO A 78 -2.93 -7.94 0.30
C PRO A 78 -2.76 -9.09 1.30
N PRO A 79 -2.76 -8.81 2.63
CA PRO A 79 -2.84 -9.90 3.60
C PRO A 79 -4.04 -10.77 3.24
N PRO A 80 -3.96 -12.11 3.37
CA PRO A 80 -5.14 -12.95 3.21
C PRO A 80 -6.20 -12.36 4.12
N VAL A 81 -7.34 -11.98 3.54
CA VAL A 81 -8.44 -11.36 4.27
C VAL A 81 -9.02 -12.45 5.17
N VAL A 82 -8.47 -12.59 6.37
CA VAL A 82 -9.00 -13.48 7.40
C VAL A 82 -10.30 -12.84 7.87
N GLY A 83 -11.42 -13.14 7.20
CA GLY A 83 -12.73 -12.62 7.57
C GLY A 83 -13.59 -12.02 6.44
N ALA A 84 -13.18 -12.10 5.17
CA ALA A 84 -14.15 -11.94 4.09
C ALA A 84 -14.91 -13.27 3.96
N THR A 85 -15.93 -13.45 4.80
CA THR A 85 -17.01 -14.40 4.57
C THR A 85 -17.49 -14.14 3.15
N GLN A 86 -17.16 -15.06 2.26
CA GLN A 86 -17.57 -15.07 0.88
C GLN A 86 -19.06 -15.42 0.85
N GLU A 87 -19.91 -14.51 1.32
CA GLU A 87 -21.34 -14.54 1.07
C GLU A 87 -21.58 -14.15 -0.39
N HIS A 88 -21.26 -15.08 -1.27
CA HIS A 88 -21.73 -15.12 -2.65
C HIS A 88 -22.09 -16.56 -2.96
N ALA A 89 -23.29 -16.95 -2.54
CA ALA A 89 -24.04 -18.02 -3.17
C ALA A 89 -25.51 -17.62 -3.18
N ASP A 90 -25.79 -16.71 -4.11
CA ASP A 90 -27.08 -16.53 -4.73
C ASP A 90 -27.54 -17.89 -5.29
N VAL A 91 -28.36 -18.62 -4.52
CA VAL A 91 -29.13 -19.77 -5.00
C VAL A 91 -30.47 -19.77 -4.26
N ARG A 92 -31.33 -18.78 -4.53
CA ARG A 92 -32.78 -18.96 -4.35
C ARG A 92 -33.29 -19.88 -5.46
N ASN A 93 -33.07 -21.18 -5.26
CA ASN A 93 -33.72 -22.21 -6.07
C ASN A 93 -35.12 -22.45 -5.49
N GLU A 94 -36.06 -21.53 -5.76
CA GLU A 94 -37.49 -21.77 -5.57
C GLU A 94 -38.01 -22.69 -6.69
N LYS A 95 -37.58 -23.95 -6.64
CA LYS A 95 -38.19 -25.04 -7.41
C LYS A 95 -38.53 -26.20 -6.48
N GLY A 96 -39.83 -26.42 -6.29
CA GLY A 96 -40.37 -27.65 -5.71
C GLY A 96 -41.40 -27.38 -4.60
N ARG A 97 -42.66 -27.07 -4.92
CA ARG A 97 -43.76 -28.05 -5.04
C ARG A 97 -44.32 -28.54 -3.68
N HIS A 98 -45.55 -28.10 -3.37
CA HIS A 98 -46.56 -28.71 -2.47
C HIS A 98 -46.60 -30.25 -2.55
N PRO A 99 -47.05 -31.03 -1.53
CA PRO A 99 -48.37 -30.92 -0.83
C PRO A 99 -48.25 -31.21 0.71
N ARG A 100 -49.26 -31.22 1.59
CA ARG A 100 -50.72 -31.30 1.54
C ARG A 100 -51.23 -30.77 2.88
#